data_AF-U7NGX5-F1
#
_entry.id   AF-U7NGX5-F1
#
_cell.length_a   1.000
_cell.length_b   1.000
_cell.length_c   1.000
_cell.angle_alpha   90.00
_cell.angle_beta   90.00
_cell.angle_gamma   90.00
#
_symmetry.space_group_name_H-M   'P 1'
#
loop_
_entity.id
_entity.type
_entity.pdbx_description
1 polymer ?
#
loop_
_entity_poly.entity_id
_entity_poly.type
_entity_poly.pdbx_seq_one_letter_code
_entity_poly.pdbx_strand_id
1 'polypeptide(L)'
;MSDVVFYVGLGIFIIGGIGLLISAFRTGIFWGLAVFFIAPVALIYLIVHWQDAKGPFKLQVFGVLIIGIFAYMNGGVSSVTAATSDLTSLNFSEPASSSFSKPMVSNQKFRCDGRTYCSQMTSCAEATYFLRNCPNTKMDGNHDGVPCERQWCN
;
A
#
# COMPACT_ATOMS: atom_id res chain seq x y z
N MET A 1 -23.49 -6.96 -1.16
CA MET A 1 -23.45 -8.41 -0.82
C MET A 1 -22.00 -8.89 -0.70
N SER A 2 -21.13 -8.49 -1.63
CA SER A 2 -19.66 -8.64 -1.55
C SER A 2 -19.04 -8.09 -0.27
N ASP A 3 -19.51 -6.93 0.22
CA ASP A 3 -18.95 -6.29 1.42
C ASP A 3 -19.20 -7.13 2.68
N VAL A 4 -20.38 -7.75 2.77
CA VAL A 4 -20.73 -8.65 3.87
C VAL A 4 -19.82 -9.88 3.87
N VAL A 5 -19.53 -10.45 2.70
CA VAL A 5 -18.60 -11.59 2.56
C VAL A 5 -17.17 -11.18 2.96
N PHE A 6 -16.75 -9.96 2.62
CA PHE A 6 -15.46 -9.42 3.03
C PHE A 6 -15.35 -9.26 4.56
N TYR A 7 -16.34 -8.65 5.21
CA TYR A 7 -16.36 -8.51 6.66
C TYR A 7 -16.46 -9.84 7.40
N VAL A 8 -17.21 -10.82 6.86
CA VAL A 8 -17.29 -12.18 7.40
C VAL A 8 -15.92 -12.88 7.27
N GLY A 9 -15.25 -12.73 6.13
CA GLY A 9 -13.89 -13.27 5.92
C GLY A 9 -12.86 -12.67 6.88
N LEU A 10 -12.88 -11.35 7.07
CA LEU A 10 -12.02 -10.65 8.02
C LEU A 10 -12.31 -11.11 9.46
N GLY A 11 -13.58 -11.25 9.83
CA GLY A 11 -13.99 -11.77 11.13
C GLY A 11 -13.45 -13.17 11.40
N ILE A 12 -13.57 -14.09 10.44
CA ILE A 12 -13.03 -15.46 10.56
C ILE A 12 -11.50 -15.45 10.69
N PHE A 13 -10.81 -14.58 9.94
CA PHE A 13 -9.35 -14.44 10.02
C PHE A 13 -8.90 -13.92 11.39
N ILE A 14 -9.58 -12.90 11.91
CA ILE A 14 -9.31 -12.34 13.25
C ILE A 14 -9.57 -13.40 14.34
N ILE A 15 -10.69 -14.12 14.26
CA ILE A 15 -11.03 -15.18 15.24
C ILE A 15 -9.99 -16.31 15.20
N GLY A 16 -9.56 -16.73 14.00
CA GLY A 16 -8.50 -17.74 13.83
C GLY A 16 -7.15 -17.27 14.36
N GLY A 17 -6.78 -16.01 14.09
CA GLY A 17 -5.55 -15.39 14.59
C GLY A 17 -5.53 -15.24 16.10
N ILE A 18 -6.65 -14.83 16.71
CA ILE A 18 -6.81 -14.76 18.17
C ILE A 18 -6.67 -16.15 18.79
N GLY A 19 -7.29 -17.19 18.22
CA GLY A 19 -7.15 -18.56 18.69
C GLY A 19 -5.70 -19.08 18.63
N LEU A 20 -4.96 -18.71 17.59
CA LEU A 20 -3.54 -19.02 17.44
C LEU A 20 -2.69 -18.27 18.47
N LEU A 21 -2.99 -16.99 18.71
CA LEU A 21 -2.34 -16.19 19.75
C LEU A 21 -2.54 -16.81 21.14
N ILE A 22 -3.78 -17.19 21.48
CA ILE A 22 -4.11 -17.82 22.76
C ILE A 22 -3.32 -19.12 22.94
N SER A 23 -3.22 -19.93 21.88
CA SER A 23 -2.40 -21.15 21.89
C SER A 23 -0.91 -20.84 22.09
N ALA A 24 -0.38 -19.81 21.42
CA ALA A 24 1.04 -19.43 21.52
C ALA A 24 1.43 -18.88 22.90
N PHE A 25 0.58 -18.07 23.53
CA PHE A 25 0.81 -17.55 24.88
C PHE A 25 0.78 -18.63 25.95
N ARG A 26 0.03 -19.71 25.72
CA ARG A 26 0.00 -20.86 26.62
C ARG A 26 1.31 -21.65 26.62
N THR A 27 2.06 -21.59 25.53
CA THR A 27 3.38 -22.21 25.36
C THR A 27 4.52 -21.30 25.84
N GLY A 28 4.31 -19.99 25.79
CA GLY A 28 5.17 -18.99 26.43
C GLY A 28 4.95 -17.57 25.91
N ILE A 29 5.18 -16.57 26.76
CA ILE A 29 5.01 -15.14 26.44
C ILE A 29 5.85 -14.72 25.22
N PHE A 30 7.06 -15.25 25.08
CA PHE A 30 7.97 -14.92 23.98
C PHE A 30 7.51 -15.47 22.63
N TRP A 31 6.83 -16.63 22.61
CA TRP A 31 6.27 -17.21 21.39
C TRP A 31 5.02 -16.47 20.92
N GLY A 32 4.15 -16.05 21.85
CA GLY A 32 3.00 -15.21 21.52
C GLY A 32 3.41 -13.86 20.91
N LEU A 33 4.46 -13.23 21.45
CA LEU A 33 4.96 -11.94 20.96
C LEU A 33 5.66 -12.08 19.60
N ALA A 34 6.42 -13.17 19.38
CA ALA A 34 7.08 -13.46 18.11
C ALA A 34 6.08 -13.75 16.97
N VAL A 35 4.99 -14.47 17.25
CA VAL A 35 3.91 -14.73 16.28
C VAL A 35 3.16 -13.45 15.89
N PHE A 36 2.98 -12.53 16.84
CA PHE A 36 2.29 -11.26 16.60
C PHE A 36 3.14 -10.28 15.75
N PHE A 37 4.45 -10.23 15.99
CA PHE A 37 5.34 -9.29 15.31
C PHE A 37 5.91 -9.81 13.99
N ILE A 38 5.94 -11.13 13.79
CA ILE A 38 6.64 -11.76 12.68
C ILE A 38 5.71 -12.78 12.02
N ALA A 39 5.00 -12.35 10.98
CA ALA A 39 4.13 -13.20 10.15
C ALA A 39 4.77 -14.55 9.74
N PRO A 40 6.07 -14.63 9.34
CA PRO A 40 6.67 -15.92 9.02
C PRO A 40 6.91 -16.84 10.23
N VAL A 41 6.98 -16.31 11.46
CA VAL A 41 7.16 -17.13 12.68
C VAL A 41 5.88 -17.88 13.04
N ALA A 42 4.70 -17.36 12.69
CA ALA A 42 3.43 -18.08 12.83
C ALA A 42 3.43 -19.41 12.05
N LEU A 43 4.01 -19.41 10.85
CA LEU A 43 4.18 -20.62 10.02
C LEU A 43 5.15 -21.62 10.66
N ILE A 44 6.27 -21.13 11.20
CA ILE A 44 7.26 -21.97 11.89
C ILE A 44 6.65 -22.58 13.15
N TYR A 45 5.91 -21.81 13.94
CA TYR A 45 5.22 -22.29 15.14
C TYR A 45 4.18 -23.37 14.81
N LEU A 46 3.45 -23.22 13.70
CA LEU A 46 2.49 -24.22 13.22
C LEU A 46 3.15 -25.55 12.84
N ILE A 47 4.36 -25.49 12.29
CA ILE A 47 5.15 -26.68 11.93
C ILE A 47 5.75 -27.34 13.18
N VAL A 48 6.24 -26.55 14.15
CA VAL A 48 6.92 -27.06 15.35
C VAL A 48 5.93 -27.59 16.40
N HIS A 49 4.81 -26.89 16.62
CA HIS A 49 3.78 -27.25 17.61
C HIS A 49 2.56 -27.89 16.94
N TRP A 50 2.85 -28.82 16.02
CA TRP A 50 1.84 -29.42 15.14
C TRP A 50 0.81 -30.29 15.88
N GLN A 51 1.07 -30.70 17.12
CA GLN A 51 0.10 -31.46 17.93
C GLN A 51 -0.97 -30.56 18.58
N ASP A 52 -0.64 -29.31 18.91
CA ASP A 52 -1.56 -28.36 19.54
C ASP A 52 -2.32 -27.50 18.51
N ALA A 53 -1.75 -27.31 17.31
CA ALA A 53 -2.30 -26.46 16.26
C ALA A 53 -3.33 -27.14 15.33
N LYS A 54 -3.65 -28.43 15.54
CA LYS A 54 -4.55 -29.19 14.64
C LYS A 54 -5.98 -28.65 14.61
N GLY A 55 -6.44 -28.08 15.72
CA GLY A 55 -7.78 -27.47 15.83
C GLY A 55 -7.95 -26.28 14.89
N PRO A 56 -7.17 -25.18 15.07
CA PRO A 56 -7.31 -23.98 14.25
C PRO A 56 -6.94 -24.22 12.78
N PHE A 57 -5.96 -25.08 12.47
CA PHE A 57 -5.58 -25.38 11.08
C PHE A 57 -6.71 -26.08 10.31
N LYS A 58 -7.41 -27.05 10.92
CA LYS A 58 -8.56 -27.71 10.28
C LYS A 58 -9.71 -26.72 10.03
N LEU A 59 -9.95 -25.81 10.97
CA LEU A 59 -10.97 -24.77 10.84
C LEU A 59 -10.64 -23.78 9.71
N GLN A 60 -9.37 -23.40 9.60
CA GLN A 60 -8.90 -22.44 8.60
C GLN A 60 -8.89 -23.04 7.19
N VAL A 61 -8.48 -24.30 7.03
CA VAL A 61 -8.55 -25.02 5.75
C VAL A 61 -9.99 -25.21 5.30
N PHE A 62 -10.90 -25.57 6.22
CA PHE A 62 -12.31 -25.73 5.87
C PHE A 62 -12.97 -24.39 5.46
N GLY A 63 -12.62 -23.30 6.14
CA GLY A 63 -13.07 -21.95 5.77
C GLY A 63 -12.58 -21.52 4.39
N VAL A 64 -11.29 -21.71 4.08
CA VAL A 64 -10.71 -21.39 2.76
C VAL A 64 -11.30 -22.26 1.66
N LEU A 65 -11.56 -23.55 1.95
CA LEU A 65 -12.17 -24.47 1.01
C LEU A 65 -13.61 -24.06 0.65
N ILE A 66 -14.40 -23.63 1.63
CA ILE A 66 -15.76 -23.12 1.38
C ILE A 66 -15.72 -21.81 0.56
N ILE A 67 -14.84 -20.88 0.90
CA ILE A 67 -14.69 -19.61 0.16
C ILE A 67 -14.22 -19.87 -1.28
N GLY A 68 -13.27 -20.79 -1.48
CA GLY A 68 -12.76 -21.16 -2.80
C GLY A 68 -13.81 -21.83 -3.68
N ILE A 69 -14.61 -22.75 -3.12
CA ILE A 69 -15.70 -23.40 -3.86
C ILE A 69 -16.80 -22.39 -4.20
N PHE A 70 -17.18 -21.53 -3.26
CA PHE A 70 -18.17 -20.49 -3.51
C PHE A 70 -17.71 -19.50 -4.60
N ALA A 71 -16.43 -19.09 -4.58
CA ALA A 71 -15.87 -18.22 -5.61
C ALA A 71 -15.77 -18.91 -6.99
N TYR A 72 -15.49 -20.21 -7.01
CA TYR A 72 -15.46 -21.01 -8.25
C TYR A 72 -16.85 -21.09 -8.89
N MET A 73 -17.90 -21.30 -8.08
CA MET A 73 -19.28 -21.33 -8.58
C MET A 73 -19.82 -19.96 -9.02
N ASN A 74 -19.27 -18.85 -8.51
CA ASN A 74 -19.70 -17.48 -8.84
C ASN A 74 -18.84 -16.78 -9.92
N GLY A 75 -18.03 -17.52 -10.68
CA GLY A 75 -17.31 -16.98 -11.85
C GLY A 75 -15.90 -16.44 -11.58
N GLY A 76 -15.27 -16.82 -10.48
CA GLY A 76 -13.85 -16.57 -10.23
C GLY A 76 -13.56 -15.37 -9.33
N VAL A 77 -12.51 -15.51 -8.51
CA VAL A 77 -12.01 -14.53 -7.53
C VAL A 77 -11.48 -13.29 -8.25
N SER A 78 -12.34 -12.32 -8.54
CA SER A 78 -11.91 -11.02 -9.07
C SER A 78 -11.45 -10.03 -7.97
N SER A 79 -11.12 -10.49 -6.76
CA SER A 79 -10.91 -9.57 -5.62
C SER A 79 -9.76 -9.90 -4.66
N VAL A 80 -8.78 -10.72 -5.06
CA VAL A 80 -7.50 -10.79 -4.31
C VAL A 80 -6.59 -9.57 -4.53
N THR A 81 -6.94 -8.66 -5.45
CA THR A 81 -6.11 -7.50 -5.80
C THR A 81 -6.62 -6.16 -5.23
N ALA A 82 -7.77 -6.11 -4.56
CA ALA A 82 -8.34 -4.83 -4.08
C ALA A 82 -7.94 -4.44 -2.65
N ALA A 83 -7.48 -5.38 -1.80
CA ALA A 83 -7.15 -5.08 -0.39
C ALA A 83 -5.72 -4.53 -0.18
N THR A 84 -4.89 -4.46 -1.22
CA THR A 84 -3.58 -3.78 -1.16
C THR A 84 -3.64 -2.29 -1.53
N SER A 85 -4.79 -1.78 -1.97
CA SER A 85 -4.94 -0.37 -2.34
C SER A 85 -5.04 0.56 -1.12
N ASP A 86 -5.51 0.06 0.03
CA ASP A 86 -5.81 0.93 1.19
C ASP A 86 -4.71 1.00 2.26
N LEU A 87 -3.80 0.02 2.34
CA LEU A 87 -2.66 0.09 3.27
C LEU A 87 -1.50 0.96 2.76
N THR A 88 -1.57 1.49 1.54
CA THR A 88 -0.56 2.41 1.01
C THR A 88 -0.78 3.86 1.46
N SER A 89 -1.89 4.18 2.16
CA SER A 89 -2.19 5.56 2.60
C SER A 89 -1.81 5.90 4.05
N LEU A 90 -1.24 4.96 4.81
CA LEU A 90 -0.66 5.24 6.13
C LEU A 90 0.84 4.94 6.13
N ASN A 91 1.60 5.54 5.20
CA ASN A 91 3.05 5.51 5.28
C ASN A 91 3.57 6.74 6.06
N PHE A 92 3.74 6.49 7.35
CA PHE A 92 4.72 7.18 8.17
C PHE A 92 6.10 6.83 7.61
N SER A 93 6.80 7.83 7.04
CA SER A 93 8.24 8.07 7.19
C SER A 93 8.81 8.92 6.05
N GLU A 94 9.19 10.15 6.38
CA GLU A 94 10.49 10.71 6.03
C GLU A 94 11.62 9.73 6.46
N PRO A 95 12.82 9.63 5.83
CA PRO A 95 13.38 10.30 4.65
C PRO A 95 13.91 9.30 3.57
N ALA A 96 14.45 9.87 2.49
CA ALA A 96 15.34 9.29 1.47
C ALA A 96 14.69 8.57 0.27
N SER A 97 14.59 9.38 -0.80
CA SER A 97 15.10 9.07 -2.14
C SER A 97 14.26 8.21 -3.08
N SER A 98 13.99 8.85 -4.22
CA SER A 98 13.88 8.25 -5.55
C SER A 98 12.59 7.48 -5.84
N SER A 99 11.57 8.21 -6.26
CA SER A 99 10.64 7.68 -7.24
C SER A 99 10.15 8.78 -8.17
N PHE A 100 10.84 8.85 -9.32
CA PHE A 100 10.30 9.25 -10.60
C PHE A 100 8.84 8.79 -10.73
N SER A 101 7.89 9.69 -10.50
CA SER A 101 6.52 9.55 -10.99
C SER A 101 6.12 10.86 -11.62
N LYS A 102 6.38 10.86 -12.94
CA LYS A 102 5.93 11.82 -13.93
C LYS A 102 4.54 12.40 -13.56
N PRO A 103 4.39 13.72 -13.36
CA PRO A 103 3.13 14.27 -12.89
C PRO A 103 2.02 14.10 -13.94
N MET A 104 0.96 13.40 -13.54
CA MET A 104 -0.32 13.40 -14.24
C MET A 104 -0.86 14.84 -14.26
N VAL A 105 -1.06 15.37 -15.46
CA VAL A 105 -1.50 16.73 -15.74
C VAL A 105 -2.91 16.93 -15.18
N SER A 106 -3.00 17.46 -13.96
CA SER A 106 -4.22 18.09 -13.46
C SER A 106 -4.45 19.35 -14.27
N ASN A 107 -5.69 19.52 -14.76
CA ASN A 107 -6.16 20.62 -15.60
C ASN A 107 -6.22 21.95 -14.82
N GLN A 108 -5.08 22.37 -14.25
CA GLN A 108 -4.91 23.60 -13.52
C GLN A 108 -4.62 24.71 -14.54
N LYS A 109 -5.50 25.72 -14.60
CA LYS A 109 -5.30 26.90 -15.46
C LYS A 109 -4.18 27.76 -14.89
N PHE A 110 -2.96 27.55 -15.34
CA PHE A 110 -1.81 28.36 -14.96
C PHE A 110 -1.89 29.76 -15.61
N ARG A 111 -1.59 30.81 -14.85
CA ARG A 111 -1.60 32.21 -15.30
C ARG A 111 -0.24 32.83 -15.03
N CYS A 112 0.19 33.76 -15.88
CA CYS A 112 1.47 34.44 -15.71
C CYS A 112 1.38 35.49 -14.62
N ASP A 113 1.71 35.12 -13.38
CA ASP A 113 1.62 35.99 -12.21
C ASP A 113 2.93 36.74 -11.89
N GLY A 114 3.87 36.80 -12.85
CA GLY A 114 5.17 37.47 -12.69
C GLY A 114 6.25 36.66 -11.96
N ARG A 115 5.99 35.37 -11.69
CA ARG A 115 6.98 34.44 -11.10
C ARG A 115 8.03 34.03 -12.13
N THR A 116 9.31 34.14 -11.77
CA THR A 116 10.44 33.95 -12.71
C THR A 116 11.49 32.94 -12.26
N TYR A 117 11.40 32.42 -11.02
CA TYR A 117 12.35 31.45 -10.46
C TYR A 117 11.68 30.14 -10.03
N CYS A 118 12.45 29.05 -10.02
CA CYS A 118 11.99 27.69 -9.70
C CYS A 118 11.41 27.53 -8.30
N SER A 119 11.93 28.25 -7.31
CA SER A 119 11.42 28.22 -5.94
C SER A 119 9.98 28.72 -5.80
N GLN A 120 9.45 29.42 -6.82
CA GLN A 120 8.09 29.95 -6.82
C GLN A 120 7.11 29.03 -7.56
N MET A 121 7.59 27.98 -8.21
CA MET A 121 6.74 26.98 -8.87
C MET A 121 6.32 25.91 -7.87
N THR A 122 5.29 25.15 -8.20
CA THR A 122 4.77 24.05 -7.35
C THR A 122 4.77 22.71 -8.07
N SER A 123 5.08 22.70 -9.38
CA SER A 123 5.18 21.47 -10.16
C SER A 123 5.99 21.66 -11.44
N CYS A 124 6.50 20.54 -11.99
CA CYS A 124 7.23 20.53 -13.26
C CYS A 124 6.36 21.00 -14.43
N ALA A 125 5.09 20.58 -14.44
CA ALA A 125 4.13 20.97 -15.47
C ALA A 125 3.84 22.49 -15.44
N GLU A 126 3.71 23.06 -14.25
CA GLU A 126 3.57 24.52 -14.07
C GLU A 126 4.82 25.26 -14.54
N ALA A 127 6.02 24.84 -14.13
CA ALA A 127 7.27 25.44 -14.57
C ALA A 127 7.44 25.40 -16.09
N THR A 128 7.09 24.27 -16.71
CA THR A 128 7.10 24.08 -18.17
C THR A 128 6.11 25.01 -18.88
N TYR A 129 4.91 25.17 -18.29
CA TYR A 129 3.93 26.12 -18.81
C TYR A 129 4.44 27.57 -18.73
N PHE A 130 5.03 27.97 -17.61
CA PHE A 130 5.57 29.33 -17.44
C PHE A 130 6.73 29.60 -18.41
N LEU A 131 7.65 28.64 -18.62
CA LEU A 131 8.75 28.78 -19.57
C LEU A 131 8.24 29.03 -21.01
N ARG A 132 7.15 28.37 -21.41
CA ARG A 132 6.61 28.46 -22.78
C ARG A 132 5.60 29.59 -22.97
N ASN A 133 4.89 29.98 -21.92
CA ASN A 133 3.72 30.85 -22.02
C ASN A 133 3.90 32.21 -21.33
N CYS A 134 4.95 32.43 -20.55
CA CYS A 134 5.18 33.67 -19.81
C CYS A 134 6.51 34.36 -20.19
N PRO A 135 6.53 35.69 -20.40
CA PRO A 135 7.75 36.43 -20.67
C PRO A 135 8.62 36.61 -19.41
N ASN A 136 9.94 36.77 -19.59
CA ASN A 136 10.93 37.02 -18.52
C ASN A 136 11.19 35.86 -17.54
N THR A 137 10.94 34.61 -17.91
CA THR A 137 11.26 33.44 -17.07
C THR A 137 12.77 33.16 -17.02
N LYS A 138 13.29 32.85 -15.83
CA LYS A 138 14.71 32.54 -15.57
C LYS A 138 14.85 31.20 -14.84
N MET A 139 14.20 30.17 -15.40
CA MET A 139 14.06 28.85 -14.76
C MET A 139 14.79 27.72 -15.49
N ASP A 140 15.11 27.95 -16.76
CA ASP A 140 15.87 27.05 -17.62
C ASP A 140 17.27 27.66 -17.80
N GLY A 141 18.23 27.19 -17.00
CA GLY A 141 19.58 27.76 -16.95
C GLY A 141 20.47 27.29 -18.10
N ASN A 142 20.26 26.06 -18.56
CA ASN A 142 21.00 25.38 -19.62
C ASN A 142 20.28 25.43 -20.98
N HIS A 143 19.05 25.98 -21.04
CA HIS A 143 18.25 26.17 -22.24
C HIS A 143 17.93 24.86 -22.98
N ASP A 144 17.75 23.77 -22.23
CA ASP A 144 17.41 22.45 -22.78
C ASP A 144 15.89 22.22 -22.91
N GLY A 145 15.08 23.17 -22.43
CA GLY A 145 13.63 23.11 -22.46
C GLY A 145 12.99 22.41 -21.25
N VAL A 146 13.79 22.00 -20.26
CA VAL A 146 13.32 21.42 -18.99
C VAL A 146 13.59 22.41 -17.84
N PRO A 147 12.59 23.21 -17.43
CA PRO A 147 12.79 24.15 -16.34
C PRO A 147 12.85 23.42 -14.99
N CYS A 148 13.68 23.90 -14.07
CA CYS A 148 13.66 23.46 -12.66
C CYS A 148 13.94 21.96 -12.43
N GLU A 149 14.86 21.37 -13.19
CA GLU A 149 15.30 19.96 -13.05
C GLU A 149 15.66 19.56 -11.61
N ARG A 150 16.29 20.49 -10.87
CA ARG A 150 16.76 20.23 -9.50
C ARG A 150 15.66 20.20 -8.44
N GLN A 151 14.48 20.76 -8.72
CA GLN A 151 13.41 20.95 -7.73
C GLN A 151 12.11 20.26 -8.11
N TRP A 152 11.67 20.41 -9.36
CA TRP A 152 10.35 19.98 -9.80
C TRP A 152 10.40 18.91 -10.88
N CYS A 153 11.34 19.02 -11.82
CA CYS A 153 11.49 18.11 -12.97
C CYS A 153 12.68 17.16 -12.80
N ASN A 154 12.78 16.48 -11.64
CA ASN A 154 13.79 15.45 -11.40
C ASN A 154 13.38 14.13 -12.04
#